data_AF-A0A2X0S286-F1
#
_entry.id   AF-A0A2X0S286-F1
#
_cell.length_a   1.000
_cell.length_b   1.000
_cell.length_c   1.000
_cell.angle_alpha   90.00
_cell.angle_beta   90.00
_cell.angle_gamma   90.00
#
_symmetry.space_group_name_H-M   'P 1'
#
loop_
_entity.id
_entity.type
_entity.pdbx_description
1 polymer ?
#
loop_
_entity_poly.entity_id
_entity_poly.type
_entity_poly.pdbx_seq_one_letter_code
_entity_poly.pdbx_strand_id
1 'polypeptide(L)'
;MPFKSYIYYLIYFFSLYHVVILKFCVNDLSSESFYILRGGEYPINTKINSVKETIEIIKDALKKEAYSAAFFCSLSLPDICSQIEYKQIQGKKDLYIRWYNEYIYKYEIPDCEGGERWNNIRKINKLDGEFIYLLRCKLFHEAELYHKELDELLNSKFQKDYKGKTVKLEINLNSDTNSFGFIDDSCKLEEVIIRIRLNQKTFAQKLMYTAEGLVREVSK
;
A
#
# COMPACT_ATOMS: atom_id res chain seq x y z
N MET A 1 -14.36 26.57 -22.16
CA MET A 1 -15.15 26.36 -20.92
C MET A 1 -15.19 24.86 -20.58
N PRO A 2 -14.33 24.35 -19.68
CA PRO A 2 -14.25 22.92 -19.37
C PRO A 2 -14.75 22.60 -17.94
N PHE A 3 -15.97 22.98 -17.60
CA PHE A 3 -16.56 22.62 -16.29
C PHE A 3 -17.38 21.33 -16.32
N LYS A 4 -17.85 20.89 -17.51
CA LYS A 4 -18.71 19.70 -17.63
C LYS A 4 -17.94 18.37 -17.53
N SER A 5 -16.71 18.26 -18.03
CA SER A 5 -15.95 17.00 -17.95
C SER A 5 -15.54 16.61 -16.53
N TYR A 6 -15.20 17.57 -15.67
CA TYR A 6 -14.78 17.28 -14.28
C TYR A 6 -15.90 16.69 -13.42
N ILE A 7 -17.14 17.12 -13.66
CA ILE A 7 -18.31 16.63 -12.90
C ILE A 7 -18.60 15.17 -13.23
N TYR A 8 -18.45 14.74 -14.49
CA TYR A 8 -18.61 13.34 -14.87
C TYR A 8 -17.53 12.44 -14.25
N TYR A 9 -16.28 12.90 -14.17
CA TYR A 9 -15.20 12.16 -13.49
C TYR A 9 -15.46 12.05 -11.98
N LEU A 10 -15.88 13.12 -11.32
CA LEU A 10 -16.24 13.09 -9.89
C LEU A 10 -17.40 12.12 -9.61
N ILE A 11 -18.45 12.13 -10.44
CA ILE A 11 -19.60 11.22 -10.28
C ILE A 11 -19.18 9.75 -10.48
N TYR A 12 -18.34 9.45 -11.48
CA TYR A 12 -17.80 8.10 -11.68
C TYR A 12 -16.86 7.67 -10.55
N PHE A 13 -16.07 8.61 -10.01
CA PHE A 13 -15.18 8.36 -8.88
C PHE A 13 -16.00 8.04 -7.62
N PHE A 14 -17.03 8.83 -7.30
CA PHE A 14 -17.91 8.56 -6.17
C PHE A 14 -18.74 7.27 -6.33
N SER A 15 -19.18 6.93 -7.55
CA SER A 15 -19.94 5.69 -7.78
C SER A 15 -19.06 4.45 -7.71
N LEU A 16 -17.83 4.48 -8.24
CA LEU A 16 -16.87 3.38 -8.04
C LEU A 16 -16.45 3.27 -6.57
N TYR A 17 -16.22 4.38 -5.88
CA TYR A 17 -15.86 4.38 -4.46
C TYR A 17 -16.95 3.73 -3.60
N HIS A 18 -18.21 4.12 -3.78
CA HIS A 18 -19.32 3.51 -3.04
C HIS A 18 -19.50 2.03 -3.41
N VAL A 19 -19.40 1.66 -4.68
CA VAL A 19 -19.58 0.26 -5.10
C VAL A 19 -18.45 -0.63 -4.60
N VAL A 20 -17.20 -0.18 -4.62
CA VAL A 20 -16.05 -0.94 -4.09
C VAL A 20 -16.15 -1.07 -2.57
N ILE A 21 -16.42 0.03 -1.84
CA ILE A 21 -16.55 0.00 -0.37
C ILE A 21 -17.75 -0.85 0.07
N LEU A 22 -18.91 -0.74 -0.60
CA LEU A 22 -20.09 -1.55 -0.28
C LEU A 22 -19.89 -3.02 -0.65
N LYS A 23 -19.22 -3.34 -1.76
CA LYS A 23 -18.98 -4.75 -2.16
C LYS A 23 -17.96 -5.43 -1.23
N PHE A 24 -17.01 -4.68 -0.64
CA PHE A 24 -16.13 -5.19 0.42
C PHE A 24 -16.85 -5.34 1.77
N CYS A 25 -17.61 -4.33 2.22
CA CYS A 25 -18.29 -4.39 3.54
C CYS A 25 -19.46 -5.39 3.60
N VAL A 26 -20.25 -5.52 2.53
CA VAL A 26 -21.48 -6.34 2.56
C VAL A 26 -21.19 -7.84 2.40
N ASN A 27 -20.13 -8.22 1.68
CA ASN A 27 -19.78 -9.64 1.50
C ASN A 27 -19.03 -10.25 2.69
N ASP A 28 -18.36 -9.44 3.51
CA ASP A 28 -17.62 -9.94 4.69
C ASP A 28 -18.55 -10.31 5.86
N LEU A 29 -19.62 -9.55 6.11
CA LEU A 29 -20.52 -9.82 7.25
C LEU A 29 -21.47 -11.00 7.04
N SER A 30 -21.94 -11.27 5.82
CA SER A 30 -22.89 -12.36 5.55
C SER A 30 -22.22 -13.73 5.36
N SER A 31 -20.92 -13.75 5.03
CA SER A 31 -20.19 -14.99 4.77
C SER A 31 -19.67 -15.63 6.06
N GLU A 32 -19.17 -14.84 7.01
CA GLU A 32 -18.56 -15.32 8.26
C GLU A 32 -19.52 -16.17 9.12
N SER A 33 -20.76 -15.70 9.30
CA SER A 33 -21.77 -16.41 10.10
C SER A 33 -22.18 -17.75 9.46
N PHE A 34 -22.09 -17.85 8.13
CA PHE A 34 -22.54 -19.03 7.40
C PHE A 34 -21.44 -20.11 7.27
N TYR A 35 -20.17 -19.70 7.16
CA TYR A 35 -19.03 -20.62 7.05
C TYR A 35 -18.67 -21.29 8.39
N ILE A 36 -18.64 -20.54 9.48
CA ILE A 36 -18.31 -21.06 10.82
C ILE A 36 -19.35 -22.12 11.26
N LEU A 37 -20.62 -21.95 10.88
CA LEU A 37 -21.69 -22.88 11.22
C LEU A 37 -21.69 -24.20 10.42
N ARG A 38 -20.98 -24.28 9.28
CA ARG A 38 -20.98 -25.47 8.42
C ARG A 38 -19.67 -26.25 8.36
N GLY A 39 -18.61 -25.81 9.04
CA GLY A 39 -17.30 -26.49 8.96
C GLY A 39 -16.76 -26.58 7.52
N GLY A 40 -17.06 -25.58 6.68
CA GLY A 40 -16.73 -25.59 5.26
C GLY A 40 -15.27 -25.26 4.96
N GLU A 41 -14.75 -25.77 3.85
CA GLU A 41 -13.43 -25.42 3.31
C GLU A 41 -13.30 -23.91 3.05
N TYR A 42 -12.12 -23.35 3.31
CA TYR A 42 -11.80 -21.94 3.04
C TYR A 42 -12.11 -21.60 1.57
N PRO A 43 -12.90 -20.54 1.27
CA PRO A 43 -13.38 -20.26 -0.09
C PRO A 43 -12.29 -19.61 -0.98
N ILE A 44 -11.21 -20.36 -1.19
CA ILE A 44 -10.01 -19.90 -1.91
C ILE A 44 -10.36 -19.40 -3.31
N ASN A 45 -11.24 -20.10 -4.02
CA ASN A 45 -11.67 -19.73 -5.37
C ASN A 45 -12.38 -18.37 -5.41
N THR A 46 -13.22 -18.07 -4.42
CA THR A 46 -13.90 -16.78 -4.31
C THR A 46 -12.89 -15.65 -4.10
N LYS A 47 -11.88 -15.88 -3.24
CA LYS A 47 -10.84 -14.88 -2.96
C LYS A 47 -9.90 -14.70 -4.16
N ILE A 48 -9.55 -15.77 -4.87
CA ILE A 48 -8.81 -15.69 -6.15
C ILE A 48 -9.58 -14.83 -7.17
N ASN A 49 -10.89 -15.04 -7.31
CA ASN A 49 -11.71 -14.22 -8.21
C ASN A 49 -11.74 -12.75 -7.77
N SER A 50 -11.78 -12.49 -6.46
CA SER A 50 -11.71 -11.13 -5.91
C SER A 50 -10.38 -10.44 -6.26
N VAL A 51 -9.25 -11.16 -6.19
CA VAL A 51 -7.94 -10.64 -6.63
C VAL A 51 -7.95 -10.36 -8.13
N LYS A 52 -8.47 -11.27 -8.95
CA LYS A 52 -8.57 -11.09 -10.41
C LYS A 52 -9.41 -9.85 -10.78
N GLU A 53 -10.59 -9.70 -10.18
CA GLU A 53 -11.44 -8.52 -10.37
C GLU A 53 -10.71 -7.22 -10.00
N THR A 54 -10.02 -7.22 -8.85
CA THR A 54 -9.26 -6.07 -8.36
C THR A 54 -8.12 -5.71 -9.31
N ILE A 55 -7.39 -6.71 -9.83
CA ILE A 55 -6.33 -6.52 -10.81
C ILE A 55 -6.87 -5.89 -12.09
N GLU A 56 -8.01 -6.36 -12.61
CA GLU A 56 -8.59 -5.79 -13.83
C GLU A 56 -9.06 -4.33 -13.63
N ILE A 57 -9.60 -4.00 -12.45
CA ILE A 57 -9.92 -2.62 -12.08
C ILE A 57 -8.64 -1.75 -12.09
N ILE A 58 -7.56 -2.24 -11.50
CA ILE A 58 -6.27 -1.52 -11.46
C ILE A 58 -5.72 -1.33 -12.88
N LYS A 59 -5.77 -2.35 -13.74
CA LYS A 59 -5.33 -2.27 -15.15
C LYS A 59 -6.13 -1.23 -15.93
N ASP A 60 -7.45 -1.23 -15.80
CA ASP A 60 -8.31 -0.28 -16.48
C ASP A 60 -8.04 1.16 -16.01
N ALA A 61 -7.87 1.36 -14.70
CA ALA A 61 -7.48 2.65 -14.12
C ALA A 61 -6.11 3.11 -14.63
N LEU A 62 -5.10 2.22 -14.67
CA LEU A 62 -3.78 2.52 -15.22
C LEU A 62 -3.84 2.88 -16.71
N LYS A 63 -4.64 2.17 -17.51
CA LYS A 63 -4.84 2.43 -18.94
C LYS A 63 -5.47 3.80 -19.20
N LYS A 64 -6.35 4.24 -18.30
CA LYS A 64 -7.01 5.55 -18.33
C LYS A 64 -6.22 6.65 -17.63
N GLU A 65 -4.99 6.37 -17.20
CA GLU A 65 -4.13 7.28 -16.44
C GLU A 65 -4.75 7.77 -15.13
N ALA A 66 -5.74 7.05 -14.60
CA ALA A 66 -6.39 7.31 -13.32
C ALA A 66 -5.53 6.77 -12.16
N TYR A 67 -4.31 7.30 -12.02
CA TYR A 67 -3.29 6.73 -11.13
C TYR A 67 -3.68 6.72 -9.65
N SER A 68 -4.40 7.73 -9.17
CA SER A 68 -4.90 7.74 -7.79
C SER A 68 -5.96 6.68 -7.54
N ALA A 69 -6.81 6.38 -8.54
CA ALA A 69 -7.76 5.27 -8.44
C ALA A 69 -7.04 3.91 -8.45
N ALA A 70 -6.05 3.75 -9.34
CA ALA A 70 -5.22 2.55 -9.38
C ALA A 70 -4.47 2.32 -8.05
N PHE A 71 -3.89 3.38 -7.49
CA PHE A 71 -3.22 3.36 -6.20
C PHE A 71 -4.17 2.97 -5.07
N PHE A 72 -5.31 3.65 -4.97
CA PHE A 72 -6.33 3.34 -3.97
C PHE A 72 -6.76 1.86 -4.02
N CYS A 73 -7.10 1.36 -5.22
CA CYS A 73 -7.52 -0.03 -5.38
C CYS A 73 -6.39 -1.01 -5.05
N SER A 74 -5.14 -0.69 -5.43
CA SER A 74 -3.98 -1.55 -5.19
C SER A 74 -3.71 -1.78 -3.70
N LEU A 75 -4.03 -0.83 -2.82
CA LEU A 75 -3.85 -0.98 -1.37
C LEU A 75 -4.76 -2.04 -0.75
N SER A 76 -5.77 -2.54 -1.47
CA SER A 76 -6.56 -3.70 -1.03
C SER A 76 -5.90 -5.05 -1.33
N LEU A 77 -4.95 -5.10 -2.27
CA LEU A 77 -4.36 -6.37 -2.72
C LEU A 77 -3.67 -7.14 -1.58
N PRO A 78 -2.86 -6.52 -0.69
CA PRO A 78 -2.23 -7.27 0.39
C PRO A 78 -3.24 -7.90 1.37
N ASP A 79 -4.42 -7.30 1.58
CA ASP A 79 -5.48 -7.93 2.39
C ASP A 79 -5.93 -9.25 1.76
N ILE A 80 -6.32 -9.21 0.48
CA ILE A 80 -6.89 -10.37 -0.19
C ILE A 80 -5.81 -11.43 -0.43
N CYS A 81 -4.60 -11.01 -0.82
CA CYS A 81 -3.49 -11.92 -1.05
C CYS A 81 -3.04 -12.62 0.24
N SER A 82 -2.97 -11.91 1.37
CA SER A 82 -2.64 -12.53 2.66
C SER A 82 -3.69 -13.55 3.12
N GLN A 83 -4.97 -13.31 2.83
CA GLN A 83 -6.05 -14.26 3.10
C GLN A 83 -5.88 -15.55 2.28
N ILE A 84 -5.51 -15.45 0.99
CA ILE A 84 -5.23 -16.61 0.13
C ILE A 84 -4.02 -17.38 0.65
N GLU A 85 -2.88 -16.70 0.84
CA GLU A 85 -1.60 -17.31 1.21
C GLU A 85 -1.70 -18.04 2.56
N TYR A 86 -2.31 -17.38 3.55
CA TYR A 86 -2.35 -17.87 4.92
C TYR A 86 -3.66 -18.59 5.26
N LYS A 87 -4.55 -18.80 4.27
CA LYS A 87 -5.85 -19.48 4.40
C LYS A 87 -6.72 -18.91 5.52
N GLN A 88 -6.86 -17.59 5.56
CA GLN A 88 -7.61 -16.86 6.58
C GLN A 88 -8.84 -16.18 5.99
N ILE A 89 -9.98 -16.29 6.68
CA ILE A 89 -11.27 -15.77 6.21
C ILE A 89 -11.27 -14.23 6.15
N GLN A 90 -10.65 -13.59 7.14
CA GLN A 90 -10.63 -12.14 7.29
C GLN A 90 -9.20 -11.59 7.22
N GLY A 91 -9.06 -10.42 6.60
CA GLY A 91 -7.84 -9.64 6.60
C GLY A 91 -7.54 -9.16 8.02
N LYS A 92 -6.37 -9.54 8.54
CA LYS A 92 -5.84 -9.03 9.81
C LYS A 92 -4.67 -8.13 9.51
N LYS A 93 -4.52 -7.05 10.30
CA LYS A 93 -3.38 -6.13 10.24
C LYS A 93 -2.05 -6.88 10.10
N ASP A 94 -1.80 -7.85 10.97
CA ASP A 94 -0.52 -8.59 10.98
C ASP A 94 -0.28 -9.40 9.72
N LEU A 95 -1.33 -9.93 9.08
CA LEU A 95 -1.24 -10.70 7.84
C LEU A 95 -1.00 -9.80 6.64
N TYR A 96 -1.66 -8.64 6.60
CA TYR A 96 -1.39 -7.60 5.61
C TYR A 96 0.08 -7.18 5.68
N ILE A 97 0.55 -6.83 6.88
CA ILE A 97 1.91 -6.37 7.12
C ILE A 97 2.90 -7.46 6.72
N ARG A 98 2.64 -8.71 7.12
CA ARG A 98 3.48 -9.86 6.80
C ARG A 98 3.59 -10.06 5.29
N TRP A 99 2.46 -10.11 4.59
CA TRP A 99 2.44 -10.31 3.14
C TRP A 99 3.17 -9.18 2.42
N TYR A 100 2.87 -7.92 2.77
CA TYR A 100 3.56 -6.78 2.16
C TYR A 100 5.07 -6.85 2.41
N ASN A 101 5.47 -7.19 3.64
CA ASN A 101 6.88 -7.26 3.98
C ASN A 101 7.62 -8.36 3.21
N GLU A 102 6.97 -9.52 3.05
CA GLU A 102 7.53 -10.70 2.41
C GLU A 102 7.67 -10.54 0.89
N TYR A 103 6.63 -10.01 0.23
CA TYR A 103 6.55 -9.99 -1.24
C TYR A 103 6.87 -8.65 -1.89
N ILE A 104 6.91 -7.55 -1.12
CA ILE A 104 7.20 -6.20 -1.62
C ILE A 104 8.43 -5.64 -0.95
N TYR A 105 8.33 -5.39 0.36
CA TYR A 105 9.31 -4.64 1.12
C TYR A 105 10.72 -5.25 1.09
N LYS A 106 10.80 -6.58 1.24
CA LYS A 106 12.05 -7.34 1.18
C LYS A 106 12.87 -7.05 -0.07
N TYR A 107 12.21 -6.78 -1.20
CA TYR A 107 12.85 -6.51 -2.49
C TYR A 107 13.10 -5.01 -2.74
N GLU A 108 12.63 -4.14 -1.85
CA GLU A 108 12.95 -2.71 -1.92
C GLU A 108 14.30 -2.38 -1.27
N ILE A 109 14.86 -3.30 -0.47
CA ILE A 109 16.16 -3.16 0.19
C ILE A 109 17.20 -3.92 -0.66
N PRO A 110 18.13 -3.23 -1.34
CA PRO A 110 19.17 -3.92 -2.10
C PRO A 110 20.17 -4.61 -1.17
N ASP A 111 20.34 -5.92 -1.32
CA ASP A 111 21.47 -6.66 -0.77
C ASP A 111 22.74 -6.21 -1.50
N CYS A 112 23.58 -5.41 -0.85
CA CYS A 112 24.89 -5.06 -1.40
C CYS A 112 25.98 -5.10 -0.33
N GLU A 113 27.10 -5.72 -0.66
CA GLU A 113 28.30 -5.83 0.17
C GLU A 113 29.18 -4.58 -0.02
N GLY A 114 28.92 -3.47 0.66
CA GLY A 114 29.68 -2.23 0.47
C GLY A 114 29.79 -1.38 1.74
N GLY A 115 30.91 -0.69 1.92
CA GLY A 115 31.33 -0.10 3.20
C GLY A 115 30.38 0.92 3.88
N GLU A 116 30.75 1.33 5.10
CA GLU A 116 29.93 2.03 6.11
C GLU A 116 29.09 3.22 5.63
N ARG A 117 29.54 3.99 4.62
CA ARG A 117 28.77 5.13 4.09
C ARG A 117 27.50 4.70 3.34
N TRP A 118 27.54 3.53 2.70
CA TRP A 118 26.37 2.92 2.08
C TRP A 118 25.48 2.24 3.14
N ASN A 119 26.03 1.84 4.29
CA ASN A 119 25.25 1.25 5.40
C ASN A 119 24.20 2.19 6.00
N ASN A 120 24.40 3.51 5.95
CA ASN A 120 23.41 4.47 6.44
C ASN A 120 22.24 4.71 5.47
N ILE A 121 22.47 4.57 4.15
CA ILE A 121 21.38 4.54 3.15
C ILE A 121 20.61 3.20 3.22
N ARG A 122 21.29 2.12 3.61
CA ARG A 122 20.75 0.73 3.69
C ARG A 122 19.91 0.45 4.92
N LYS A 123 20.18 1.12 6.04
CA LYS A 123 19.43 0.92 7.30
C LYS A 123 18.08 1.60 7.35
N ILE A 124 17.78 2.41 6.33
CA ILE A 124 16.52 3.11 6.29
C ILE A 124 15.45 2.08 5.99
N ASN A 125 14.70 1.73 7.04
CA ASN A 125 13.47 1.00 6.88
C ASN A 125 12.54 1.89 6.04
N LYS A 126 12.32 1.53 4.77
CA LYS A 126 11.48 2.28 3.83
C LYS A 126 10.02 2.22 4.28
N LEU A 127 9.10 2.51 3.37
CA LEU A 127 7.67 2.38 3.59
C LEU A 127 7.30 0.88 3.77
N ASP A 128 7.52 0.38 4.98
CA ASP A 128 7.24 -1.00 5.38
C ASP A 128 5.75 -1.27 5.46
N GLY A 129 5.40 -2.53 5.69
CA GLY A 129 4.01 -2.98 5.74
C GLY A 129 3.19 -2.24 6.79
N GLU A 130 3.79 -1.82 7.90
CA GLU A 130 3.09 -1.05 8.93
C GLU A 130 2.70 0.35 8.44
N PHE A 131 3.63 1.06 7.78
CA PHE A 131 3.33 2.35 7.18
C PHE A 131 2.26 2.23 6.10
N ILE A 132 2.40 1.25 5.20
CA ILE A 132 1.47 1.08 4.07
C ILE A 132 0.08 0.62 4.56
N TYR A 133 0.02 -0.20 5.62
CA TYR A 133 -1.25 -0.54 6.26
C TYR A 133 -1.93 0.68 6.87
N LEU A 134 -1.17 1.51 7.61
CA LEU A 134 -1.71 2.73 8.18
C LEU A 134 -2.21 3.69 7.09
N LEU A 135 -1.43 3.86 6.01
CA LEU A 135 -1.81 4.70 4.87
C LEU A 135 -3.11 4.20 4.23
N ARG A 136 -3.24 2.89 4.02
CA ARG A 136 -4.49 2.27 3.55
C ARG A 136 -5.66 2.62 4.48
N CYS A 137 -5.51 2.43 5.80
CA CYS A 137 -6.57 2.73 6.75
C CYS A 137 -7.02 4.20 6.68
N LYS A 138 -6.07 5.14 6.67
CA LYS A 138 -6.36 6.57 6.56
C LYS A 138 -7.02 6.93 5.23
N LEU A 139 -6.54 6.33 4.15
CA LEU A 139 -7.13 6.59 2.84
C LEU A 139 -8.54 5.98 2.70
N PHE A 140 -8.81 4.80 3.29
CA PHE A 140 -10.10 4.13 3.16
C PHE A 140 -11.18 4.68 4.08
N HIS A 141 -10.80 5.14 5.29
CA HIS A 141 -11.77 5.63 6.28
C HIS A 141 -11.90 7.16 6.28
N GLU A 142 -10.84 7.87 5.94
CA GLU A 142 -10.77 9.33 6.07
C GLU A 142 -10.50 10.02 4.72
N ALA A 143 -10.23 9.25 3.64
CA ALA A 143 -9.85 9.77 2.32
C ALA A 143 -8.60 10.67 2.35
N GLU A 144 -7.74 10.49 3.36
CA GLU A 144 -6.54 11.30 3.55
C GLU A 144 -5.28 10.56 3.09
N LEU A 145 -4.54 11.19 2.17
CA LEU A 145 -3.19 10.74 1.78
C LEU A 145 -2.13 11.18 2.78
N TYR A 146 -2.35 12.28 3.49
CA TYR A 146 -1.43 12.85 4.46
C TYR A 146 -2.15 12.94 5.78
N HIS A 147 -1.63 12.27 6.81
CA HIS A 147 -2.27 12.19 8.11
C HIS A 147 -1.20 12.22 9.21
N LYS A 148 -1.49 12.90 10.32
CA LYS A 148 -0.54 13.11 11.43
C LYS A 148 0.07 11.81 11.97
N GLU A 149 -0.74 10.76 12.11
CA GLU A 149 -0.26 9.43 12.54
C GLU A 149 0.78 8.81 11.59
N LEU A 150 0.72 9.10 10.28
CA LEU A 150 1.76 8.65 9.33
C LEU A 150 3.08 9.36 9.62
N ASP A 151 3.02 10.67 9.87
CA ASP A 151 4.18 11.48 10.23
C ASP A 151 4.77 11.03 11.57
N GLU A 152 3.93 10.76 12.57
CA GLU A 152 4.35 10.26 13.88
C GLU A 152 5.00 8.87 13.77
N LEU A 153 4.42 7.97 12.98
CA LEU A 153 4.98 6.64 12.74
C LEU A 153 6.38 6.74 12.11
N LEU A 154 6.53 7.51 11.04
CA LEU A 154 7.81 7.69 10.36
C LEU A 154 8.83 8.40 11.25
N ASN A 155 8.44 9.47 11.94
CA ASN A 155 9.31 10.17 12.89
C ASN A 155 9.81 9.21 13.97
N SER A 156 8.92 8.39 14.55
CA SER A 156 9.32 7.42 15.57
C SER A 156 10.31 6.37 15.05
N LYS A 157 10.23 6.01 13.76
CA LYS A 157 11.16 5.08 13.11
C LYS A 157 12.51 5.77 12.89
N PHE A 158 12.54 6.89 12.20
CA PHE A 158 13.79 7.59 11.87
C PHE A 158 14.49 8.19 13.09
N GLN A 159 13.76 8.62 14.12
CA GLN A 159 14.38 9.16 15.33
C GLN A 159 15.19 8.09 16.09
N LYS A 160 14.83 6.81 15.98
CA LYS A 160 15.62 5.69 16.54
C LYS A 160 16.94 5.53 15.80
N ASP A 161 16.95 5.79 14.49
CA ASP A 161 18.11 5.65 13.62
C ASP A 161 19.04 6.88 13.70
N TYR A 162 18.48 8.08 13.85
CA TYR A 162 19.19 9.36 13.91
C TYR A 162 19.16 9.98 15.32
N LYS A 163 19.65 9.24 16.32
CA LYS A 163 19.71 9.71 17.72
C LYS A 163 20.53 11.01 17.83
N GLY A 164 19.98 11.98 18.57
CA GLY A 164 20.65 13.27 18.81
C GLY A 164 20.51 14.29 17.68
N LYS A 165 19.80 13.95 16.58
CA LYS A 165 19.43 14.90 15.53
C LYS A 165 17.91 15.11 15.51
N THR A 166 17.49 16.31 15.12
CA THR A 166 16.11 16.64 14.80
C THR A 166 15.77 16.09 13.42
N VAL A 167 14.77 15.21 13.34
CA VAL A 167 14.29 14.66 12.07
C VAL A 167 13.17 15.53 11.50
N LYS A 168 13.33 15.96 10.24
CA LYS A 168 12.29 16.63 9.45
C LYS A 168 11.85 15.72 8.32
N LEU A 169 10.54 15.56 8.11
CA LEU A 169 9.99 14.73 7.04
C LEU A 169 9.47 15.59 5.89
N GLU A 170 9.83 15.21 4.67
CA GLU A 170 9.27 15.74 3.43
C GLU A 170 8.66 14.58 2.64
N ILE A 171 7.35 14.41 2.76
CA ILE A 171 6.61 13.30 2.15
C ILE A 171 5.83 13.80 0.93
N ASN A 172 6.00 13.13 -0.20
CA ASN A 172 5.20 13.33 -1.40
C ASN A 172 4.71 11.98 -1.93
N LEU A 173 3.43 11.66 -1.70
CA LEU A 173 2.81 10.41 -2.14
C LEU A 173 2.16 10.51 -3.53
N ASN A 174 2.39 11.60 -4.24
CA ASN A 174 1.92 11.82 -5.61
C ASN A 174 3.05 12.41 -6.47
N SER A 175 4.23 11.82 -6.38
CA SER A 175 5.42 12.24 -7.12
C SER A 175 5.46 11.60 -8.50
N ASP A 176 6.06 12.29 -9.48
CA ASP A 176 6.32 11.72 -10.81
C ASP A 176 7.37 10.60 -10.78
N THR A 177 8.19 10.56 -9.73
CA THR A 177 9.22 9.53 -9.55
C THR A 177 9.25 8.99 -8.13
N ASN A 178 9.63 7.73 -7.99
CA ASN A 178 10.00 7.18 -6.69
C ASN A 178 11.38 7.71 -6.32
N SER A 179 11.50 8.34 -5.17
CA SER A 179 12.80 8.69 -4.62
C SER A 179 12.77 8.60 -3.11
N PHE A 180 13.77 7.95 -2.54
CA PHE A 180 14.00 7.94 -1.11
C PHE A 180 15.40 8.52 -0.89
N GLY A 181 15.51 9.53 -0.04
CA GLY A 181 16.80 10.15 0.27
C GLY A 181 16.80 10.89 1.58
N PHE A 182 17.99 11.21 2.08
CA PHE A 182 18.15 12.12 3.20
C PHE A 182 19.08 13.26 2.81
N ILE A 183 18.86 14.43 3.39
CA ILE A 183 19.84 15.51 3.40
C ILE A 183 20.40 15.59 4.81
N ASP A 184 21.67 15.26 4.93
CA ASP A 184 22.50 15.53 6.10
C ASP A 184 23.46 16.64 5.67
N ASP A 185 23.04 17.89 5.88
CA ASP A 185 23.85 19.05 5.50
C ASP A 185 24.96 19.22 6.54
N SER A 186 26.22 19.18 6.10
CA SER A 186 27.39 19.40 6.97
C SER A 186 27.36 20.75 7.70
N CYS A 187 26.53 21.70 7.25
CA CYS A 187 26.34 23.01 7.87
C CYS A 187 25.19 23.06 8.91
N LYS A 188 24.38 21.99 9.05
CA LYS A 188 23.30 21.87 10.05
C LYS A 188 23.43 20.54 10.80
N LEU A 189 24.50 20.43 11.60
CA LEU A 189 24.90 19.19 12.30
C LEU A 189 23.80 18.57 13.18
N GLU A 190 22.77 19.33 13.56
CA GLU A 190 21.68 18.92 14.45
C GLU A 190 20.37 18.55 13.71
N GLU A 191 20.30 18.65 12.37
CA GLU A 191 19.08 18.36 11.62
C GLU A 191 19.31 17.33 10.50
N VAL A 192 18.36 16.42 10.30
CA VAL A 192 18.29 15.52 9.14
C VAL A 192 16.94 15.67 8.47
N ILE A 193 16.95 15.90 7.16
CA ILE A 193 15.72 15.94 6.36
C ILE A 193 15.58 14.60 5.64
N ILE A 194 14.51 13.87 5.93
CA ILE A 194 14.15 12.63 5.25
C ILE A 194 13.12 12.95 4.16
N ARG A 195 13.47 12.66 2.91
CA ARG A 195 12.63 12.86 1.73
C ARG A 195 12.07 11.54 1.23
N ILE A 196 10.76 11.44 1.22
CA ILE A 196 10.02 10.28 0.74
C ILE A 196 9.16 10.72 -0.44
N ARG A 197 9.43 10.18 -1.61
CA ARG A 197 8.60 10.38 -2.80
C ARG A 197 8.12 9.04 -3.33
N LEU A 198 6.81 8.90 -3.45
CA LEU A 198 6.14 7.74 -3.99
C LEU A 198 5.36 8.15 -5.25
N ASN A 199 5.59 7.40 -6.32
CA ASN A 199 4.83 7.48 -7.56
C ASN A 199 3.71 6.43 -7.51
N GLN A 200 2.47 6.93 -7.53
CA GLN A 200 1.25 6.13 -7.42
C GLN A 200 1.12 5.06 -8.50
N LYS A 201 1.46 5.40 -9.75
CA LYS A 201 1.43 4.47 -10.90
C LYS A 201 2.36 3.29 -10.66
N THR A 202 3.63 3.56 -10.38
CA THR A 202 4.65 2.54 -10.20
C THR A 202 4.38 1.67 -8.97
N PHE A 203 3.84 2.26 -7.90
CA PHE A 203 3.47 1.53 -6.70
C PHE A 203 2.28 0.59 -6.96
N ALA A 204 1.23 1.11 -7.61
CA ALA A 204 0.06 0.30 -7.97
C ALA A 204 0.43 -0.87 -8.89
N GLN A 205 1.28 -0.61 -9.89
CA GLN A 205 1.82 -1.65 -10.78
C GLN A 205 2.58 -2.73 -10.00
N LYS A 206 3.41 -2.33 -9.02
CA LYS A 206 4.17 -3.27 -8.20
C LYS A 206 3.26 -4.23 -7.44
N LEU A 207 2.28 -3.69 -6.70
CA LEU A 207 1.31 -4.52 -5.97
C LEU A 207 0.51 -5.43 -6.91
N MET A 208 0.06 -4.88 -8.05
CA MET A 208 -0.69 -5.62 -9.06
C MET A 208 0.11 -6.80 -9.63
N TYR A 209 1.34 -6.59 -10.07
CA TYR A 209 2.16 -7.66 -10.66
C TYR A 209 2.52 -8.74 -9.63
N THR A 210 2.75 -8.36 -8.37
CA THR A 210 2.97 -9.32 -7.28
C THR A 210 1.71 -10.15 -7.02
N ALA A 211 0.54 -9.52 -6.96
CA ALA A 211 -0.73 -10.23 -6.80
C ALA A 211 -1.05 -11.16 -7.99
N GLU A 212 -0.73 -10.75 -9.22
CA GLU A 212 -0.83 -11.62 -10.40
C GLU A 212 0.08 -12.85 -10.29
N GLY A 213 1.28 -12.70 -9.73
CA GLY A 213 2.19 -13.79 -9.43
C GLY A 213 1.55 -14.85 -8.55
N LEU A 214 0.97 -14.42 -7.42
CA LEU A 214 0.24 -15.29 -6.51
C LEU A 214 -0.91 -16.04 -7.21
N VAL A 215 -1.74 -15.33 -7.98
CA VAL A 215 -2.86 -15.96 -8.71
C VAL A 215 -2.37 -17.04 -9.68
N ARG A 216 -1.25 -16.80 -10.38
CA ARG A 216 -0.65 -17.79 -11.27
C ARG A 216 -0.08 -19.00 -10.54
N GLU A 217 0.46 -18.82 -9.34
CA GLU A 217 1.01 -19.92 -8.54
C GLU A 217 -0.09 -20.82 -7.97
N VAL A 218 -1.17 -20.23 -7.45
CA VAL A 218 -2.28 -20.98 -6.85
C VAL A 218 -3.19 -21.64 -7.89
N SER A 219 -3.18 -21.17 -9.15
CA SER A 219 -4.02 -21.75 -10.22
C SER A 219 -3.35 -22.89 -11.01
N LYS A 220 -2.14 -23.32 -10.62
CA LYS A 220 -1.44 -24.48 -11.21
C LYS A 220 -1.88 -25.77 -10.56
#